data_AF-A0A1S9DQ39-F1
#
_entry.id   AF-A0A1S9DQ39-F1
#
_cell.length_a   1.000
_cell.length_b   1.000
_cell.length_c   1.000
_cell.angle_alpha   90.00
_cell.angle_beta   90.00
_cell.angle_gamma   90.00
#
_symmetry.space_group_name_H-M   'P 1'
#
loop_
_entity.id
_entity.type
_entity.pdbx_description
1 polymer ?
#
loop_
_entity_poly.entity_id
_entity_poly.type
_entity_poly.pdbx_seq_one_letter_code
_entity_poly.pdbx_strand_id
1 'polypeptide(L)'
;MAARQSPFDLSKCARKNILQLQPYRCARDDYKDDGTNVLLDANENAYGPGLALNSEGALQQSTVNGDSTGSSKPDIDFLGLNRYPDPHQIELKQLFCNLRNTRIHSQKDLTPENLFVGVGSDEAIDALLRCFCVPGKDKILTCPPTYGMYGVSAQVNDVDIVKVPLDVENGFQLQPEKIIETLSADDSIKMVYICSPGNPTANLIRKSDIQKVLEHPTWNGVVVVDEAYIDFAPEGSSLAEWVNDWPNLVVMQTLSKAFGLAGIRLGVAFTSPAIARLLNSLKAPYNISSPTSALAMAALSPNNMAVMKKYREQIIAQRERLLQELPKIPGIGRFLGGQESNFLLVELLDKPANEGGKPSNQVALAAYEAMAEKHGVVVRFRGKELGCEGCLRVTVGTEEEVTRFLQELRVVLGGLLGYFNNIQFALALIRSGRHIGKVVISDGESPRGLCGSQAIHMAWHGARQIIVCSRSGLSDEASQKTIANYSAYGCDIVGAKGDVADMAFLRKMFREAAPALAGVVQGAMIFRDRPYEVMTLDEYHTALYGKFNAISTNVYGLPYMRVTQQISPINPSSSAQLVTGLGFPLPDNSDLIREARFGFFGRITAGMSGVRVKVVLARGCLDPGVKVQILTW
;
A
#
# COMPACT_ATOMS: atom_id res chain seq x y z
N MET A 1 49.89 20.37 4.25
CA MET A 1 50.65 19.22 3.71
C MET A 1 50.36 19.12 2.22
N ALA A 2 51.38 18.97 1.37
CA ALA A 2 51.13 18.67 -0.04
C ALA A 2 50.34 17.36 -0.15
N ALA A 3 49.26 17.36 -0.94
CA ALA A 3 48.49 16.14 -1.18
C ALA A 3 49.44 15.06 -1.74
N ARG A 4 49.48 13.90 -1.07
CA ARG A 4 50.30 12.78 -1.53
C ARG A 4 49.77 12.33 -2.90
N GLN A 5 50.58 12.45 -3.95
CA GLN A 5 50.27 11.83 -5.24
C GLN A 5 50.46 10.32 -5.11
N SER A 6 49.38 9.56 -5.29
CA SER A 6 49.39 8.09 -5.27
C SER A 6 49.15 7.56 -6.68
N PRO A 7 49.93 6.58 -7.17
CA PRO A 7 49.68 5.91 -8.45
C PRO A 7 48.52 4.90 -8.40
N PHE A 8 47.87 4.74 -7.23
CA PHE A 8 46.77 3.80 -7.04
C PHE A 8 45.55 4.15 -7.92
N ASP A 9 45.03 3.15 -8.63
CA ASP A 9 43.83 3.25 -9.46
C ASP A 9 42.92 2.05 -9.15
N LEU A 10 41.86 2.30 -8.38
CA LEU A 10 40.89 1.28 -7.98
C LEU A 10 40.29 0.54 -9.19
N SER A 11 40.11 1.23 -10.31
CA SER A 11 39.50 0.66 -11.52
C SER A 11 40.36 -0.43 -12.18
N LYS A 12 41.67 -0.43 -11.88
CA LYS A 12 42.62 -1.45 -12.35
C LYS A 12 42.79 -2.62 -11.39
N CYS A 13 42.44 -2.43 -10.11
CA CYS A 13 42.60 -3.44 -9.06
C CYS A 13 41.32 -4.27 -8.84
N ALA A 14 40.15 -3.64 -8.91
CA ALA A 14 38.88 -4.32 -8.74
C ALA A 14 38.49 -5.13 -10.00
N ARG A 15 37.84 -6.28 -9.82
CA ARG A 15 37.33 -7.06 -10.95
C ARG A 15 36.28 -6.25 -11.72
N LYS A 16 36.32 -6.32 -13.06
CA LYS A 16 35.45 -5.51 -13.93
C LYS A 16 33.96 -5.73 -13.68
N ASN A 17 33.54 -6.98 -13.49
CA ASN A 17 32.15 -7.33 -13.17
C ASN A 17 31.66 -6.70 -11.86
N ILE A 18 32.55 -6.55 -10.87
CA ILE A 18 32.24 -5.92 -9.58
C ILE A 18 32.13 -4.40 -9.70
N LEU A 19 32.96 -3.76 -10.53
CA LEU A 19 32.87 -2.31 -10.77
C LEU A 19 31.55 -1.90 -11.45
N GLN A 20 30.89 -2.83 -12.16
CA GLN A 20 29.61 -2.59 -12.82
C GLN A 20 28.42 -2.74 -11.86
N LEU A 21 28.60 -3.40 -10.71
CA LEU A 21 27.53 -3.58 -9.73
C LEU A 21 27.09 -2.24 -9.16
N GLN A 22 25.78 -2.04 -9.08
CA GLN A 22 25.18 -0.97 -8.30
C GLN A 22 24.75 -1.54 -6.95
N PRO A 23 24.95 -0.81 -5.84
CA PRO A 23 24.41 -1.22 -4.54
C PRO A 23 22.91 -1.51 -4.65
N TYR A 24 22.46 -2.59 -4.00
CA TYR A 24 21.04 -2.91 -3.94
C TYR A 24 20.28 -1.73 -3.33
N ARG A 25 19.15 -1.36 -3.97
CA ARG A 25 18.23 -0.33 -3.46
C ARG A 25 16.86 -0.94 -3.16
N CYS A 26 16.42 -0.80 -1.92
CA CYS A 26 15.08 -1.12 -1.47
C CYS A 26 14.19 0.13 -1.51
N ALA A 27 12.86 -0.03 -1.39
CA ALA A 27 11.97 1.12 -1.44
C ALA A 27 12.22 2.09 -0.26
N ARG A 28 12.76 1.58 0.86
CA ARG A 28 13.13 2.38 2.04
C ARG A 28 14.37 3.26 1.82
N ASP A 29 15.18 2.99 0.79
CA ASP A 29 16.27 3.88 0.37
C ASP A 29 15.76 5.06 -0.46
N ASP A 30 14.60 4.88 -1.09
CA ASP A 30 13.95 5.90 -1.92
C ASP A 30 12.99 6.77 -1.08
N TYR A 31 12.39 6.21 -0.03
CA TYR A 31 11.43 6.91 0.83
C TYR A 31 11.83 6.79 2.30
N LYS A 32 11.98 7.93 2.98
CA LYS A 32 12.27 7.96 4.42
C LYS A 32 11.08 7.40 5.20
N ASP A 33 11.32 6.30 5.88
CA ASP A 33 10.41 5.78 6.90
C ASP A 33 10.70 6.48 8.24
N ASP A 34 9.70 7.20 8.75
CA ASP A 34 9.74 7.84 10.07
C ASP A 34 9.03 7.00 11.15
N GLY A 35 8.66 5.76 10.81
CA GLY A 35 7.91 4.84 11.66
C GLY A 35 6.39 5.00 11.56
N THR A 36 5.89 5.91 10.71
CA THR A 36 4.44 6.08 10.47
C THR A 36 3.97 5.50 9.14
N ASN A 37 4.90 5.06 8.28
CA ASN A 37 4.56 4.50 6.98
C ASN A 37 4.03 3.07 7.08
N VAL A 38 3.11 2.74 6.17
CA VAL A 38 2.63 1.38 5.94
C VAL A 38 3.55 0.70 4.91
N LEU A 39 4.27 -0.33 5.36
CA LEU A 39 5.31 -1.00 4.57
C LEU A 39 4.80 -2.30 3.95
N LEU A 40 4.39 -2.24 2.67
CA LEU A 40 3.84 -3.37 1.91
C LEU A 40 4.70 -3.71 0.68
N ASP A 41 6.01 -3.51 0.77
CA ASP A 41 6.94 -3.57 -0.36
C ASP A 41 7.89 -4.77 -0.34
N ALA A 42 8.24 -5.33 0.81
CA ALA A 42 9.33 -6.31 0.97
C ALA A 42 8.88 -7.75 1.28
N ASN A 43 7.57 -8.01 1.25
CA ASN A 43 6.97 -9.30 1.60
C ASN A 43 7.32 -9.74 3.03
N GLU A 44 7.48 -8.80 3.97
CA GLU A 44 7.61 -9.10 5.39
C GLU A 44 6.26 -9.52 5.98
N ASN A 45 6.27 -10.21 7.12
CA ASN A 45 5.05 -10.52 7.84
C ASN A 45 4.68 -9.32 8.73
N ALA A 46 3.61 -8.62 8.38
CA ALA A 46 3.16 -7.45 9.12
C ALA A 46 2.56 -7.76 10.50
N TYR A 47 2.18 -9.02 10.77
CA TYR A 47 1.71 -9.44 12.10
C TYR A 47 2.86 -9.67 13.09
N GLY A 48 4.11 -9.61 12.62
CA GLY A 48 5.30 -9.78 13.45
C GLY A 48 5.83 -11.22 13.48
N PRO A 49 6.75 -11.51 14.41
CA PRO A 49 7.40 -12.81 14.49
C PRO A 49 6.42 -13.88 14.98
N GLY A 50 6.50 -15.08 14.42
CA GLY A 50 5.77 -16.26 14.87
C GLY A 50 6.28 -16.78 16.21
N LEU A 51 6.28 -15.94 17.24
CA LEU A 51 6.71 -16.19 18.61
C LEU A 51 5.57 -15.80 19.56
N ALA A 52 5.35 -16.60 20.61
CA ALA A 52 4.38 -16.31 21.65
C ALA A 52 4.89 -15.19 22.57
N LEU A 53 4.61 -13.95 22.19
CA LEU A 53 4.97 -12.74 22.92
C LEU A 53 3.82 -12.26 23.82
N ASN A 54 4.16 -11.64 24.95
CA ASN A 54 3.22 -10.90 25.79
C ASN A 54 2.98 -9.49 25.23
N SER A 55 2.12 -8.71 25.88
CA SER A 55 1.76 -7.35 25.44
C SER A 55 2.93 -6.35 25.42
N GLU A 56 4.05 -6.68 26.06
CA GLU A 56 5.27 -5.85 26.11
C GLU A 56 6.31 -6.31 25.08
N GLY A 57 5.97 -7.29 24.23
CA GLY A 57 6.91 -7.89 23.28
C GLY A 57 7.94 -8.83 23.93
N ALA A 58 7.80 -9.13 25.22
CA ALA A 58 8.61 -10.12 25.90
C ALA A 58 8.01 -11.53 25.71
N LEU A 59 8.86 -12.55 25.70
CA LEU A 59 8.43 -13.94 25.49
C LEU A 59 7.56 -14.41 26.66
N GLN A 60 6.38 -14.97 26.37
CA GLN A 60 5.56 -15.60 27.41
C GLN A 60 6.33 -16.79 28.00
N GLN A 61 6.49 -16.80 29.33
CA GLN A 61 7.03 -17.98 30.02
C GLN A 61 6.08 -19.15 29.80
N SER A 62 6.62 -20.28 29.35
CA SER A 62 5.86 -21.52 29.26
C SER A 62 5.43 -21.94 30.67
N THR A 63 4.15 -21.84 31.00
CA THR A 63 3.61 -22.41 32.25
C THR A 63 3.42 -23.90 32.06
N VAL A 64 4.51 -24.67 32.07
CA VAL A 64 4.43 -26.13 32.12
C VAL A 64 5.05 -26.59 33.43
N ASN A 65 4.18 -26.84 34.42
CA ASN A 65 4.52 -27.64 35.58
C ASN A 65 4.65 -29.10 35.11
N GLY A 66 5.88 -29.60 34.97
CA GLY A 66 6.17 -31.03 34.77
C GLY A 66 6.86 -31.38 33.44
N ASP A 67 8.12 -31.82 33.54
CA ASP A 67 8.85 -32.79 32.70
C ASP A 67 8.51 -32.91 31.19
N SER A 68 8.38 -31.79 30.46
CA SER A 68 8.32 -31.83 28.99
C SER A 68 9.30 -30.83 28.35
N THR A 69 10.06 -31.35 27.38
CA THR A 69 11.20 -30.76 26.66
C THR A 69 10.82 -29.63 25.68
N GLY A 70 9.79 -28.83 25.97
CA GLY A 70 9.18 -27.88 25.02
C GLY A 70 9.04 -26.46 25.55
N SER A 71 10.13 -25.80 25.95
CA SER A 71 10.08 -24.37 26.28
C SER A 71 9.76 -23.54 25.02
N SER A 72 8.70 -22.72 25.06
CA SER A 72 8.37 -21.73 24.02
C SER A 72 9.30 -20.51 24.01
N LYS A 73 10.13 -20.37 25.05
CA LYS A 73 11.06 -19.26 25.20
C LYS A 73 12.39 -19.60 24.52
N PRO A 74 12.90 -18.79 23.57
CA PRO A 74 14.25 -18.91 23.05
C PRO A 74 15.23 -18.76 24.20
N ASP A 75 16.10 -19.75 24.34
CA ASP A 75 17.17 -19.75 25.31
C ASP A 75 18.35 -18.92 24.77
N ILE A 76 18.23 -17.59 24.85
CA ILE A 76 19.33 -16.70 24.52
C ILE A 76 20.20 -16.57 25.76
N ASP A 77 21.27 -17.37 25.82
CA ASP A 77 22.31 -17.23 26.83
C ASP A 77 23.16 -15.99 26.56
N PHE A 78 22.76 -14.85 27.15
CA PHE A 78 23.49 -13.59 27.05
C PHE A 78 24.90 -13.68 27.66
N LEU A 79 25.11 -14.54 28.67
CA LEU A 79 26.43 -14.75 29.26
C LEU A 79 27.33 -15.60 28.36
N GLY A 80 26.74 -16.49 27.56
CA GLY A 80 27.40 -17.33 26.57
C GLY A 80 27.76 -16.65 25.24
N LEU A 81 27.35 -15.39 25.02
CA LEU A 81 27.69 -14.64 23.80
C LEU A 81 29.20 -14.42 23.59
N ASN A 82 30.01 -14.66 24.62
CA ASN A 82 31.47 -14.65 24.53
C ASN A 82 32.06 -15.92 23.88
N ARG A 83 31.23 -16.93 23.54
CA ARG A 83 31.64 -18.18 22.89
C ARG A 83 31.06 -18.30 21.48
N TYR A 84 31.80 -18.96 20.59
CA TYR A 84 31.32 -19.28 19.25
C TYR A 84 30.15 -20.28 19.31
N PRO A 85 29.17 -20.19 18.40
CA PRO A 85 28.06 -21.14 18.28
C PRO A 85 28.55 -22.51 17.76
N ASP A 86 27.71 -23.54 17.91
CA ASP A 86 27.93 -24.82 17.24
C ASP A 86 27.98 -24.64 15.71
N PRO A 87 29.07 -24.97 15.02
CA PRO A 87 29.16 -24.82 13.57
C PRO A 87 28.26 -25.79 12.79
N HIS A 88 27.79 -26.87 13.43
CA HIS A 88 27.04 -27.95 12.79
C HIS A 88 25.52 -27.72 12.81
N GLN A 89 25.01 -27.05 13.84
CA GLN A 89 23.59 -26.67 14.00
C GLN A 89 22.66 -27.89 13.96
N ILE A 90 23.07 -29.01 14.56
CA ILE A 90 22.36 -30.30 14.43
C ILE A 90 20.93 -30.22 14.96
N GLU A 91 20.73 -29.61 16.14
CA GLU A 91 19.41 -29.47 16.76
C GLU A 91 18.47 -28.61 15.90
N LEU A 92 18.96 -27.46 15.42
CA LEU A 92 18.21 -26.58 14.52
C LEU A 92 17.83 -27.30 13.22
N LYS A 93 18.77 -28.02 12.61
CA LYS A 93 18.51 -28.80 11.39
C LYS A 93 17.46 -29.88 11.64
N GLN A 94 17.52 -30.57 12.78
CA GLN A 94 16.53 -31.58 13.13
C GLN A 94 15.11 -30.99 13.21
N LEU A 95 14.95 -29.77 13.74
CA LEU A 95 13.64 -29.10 13.78
C LEU A 95 13.09 -28.79 12.38
N PHE A 96 13.95 -28.40 11.43
CA PHE A 96 13.53 -28.24 10.03
C PHE A 96 13.17 -29.58 9.37
N CYS A 97 13.88 -30.67 9.68
CA CYS A 97 13.48 -32.01 9.24
C CYS A 97 12.08 -32.37 9.77
N ASN A 98 11.84 -32.16 11.07
CA ASN A 98 10.54 -32.43 11.68
C ASN A 98 9.41 -31.61 11.03
N LEU A 99 9.70 -30.37 10.62
CA LEU A 99 8.74 -29.51 9.90
C LEU A 99 8.37 -30.06 8.52
N ARG A 100 9.30 -30.74 7.83
CA ARG A 100 9.13 -31.14 6.41
C ARG A 100 8.98 -32.64 6.17
N ASN A 101 9.20 -33.49 7.17
CA ASN A 101 8.87 -34.92 7.13
C ASN A 101 7.35 -35.14 7.28
N THR A 102 6.59 -34.65 6.32
CA THR A 102 5.11 -34.73 6.29
C THR A 102 4.61 -36.09 5.79
N ARG A 103 5.49 -36.90 5.19
CA ARG A 103 5.22 -38.21 4.57
C ARG A 103 4.27 -38.15 3.37
N ILE A 104 4.09 -36.98 2.78
CA ILE A 104 3.18 -36.78 1.64
C ILE A 104 3.83 -37.30 0.35
N HIS A 105 5.14 -37.09 0.18
CA HIS A 105 5.84 -37.46 -1.06
C HIS A 105 6.81 -38.62 -0.90
N SER A 106 7.45 -38.76 0.26
CA SER A 106 8.45 -39.81 0.50
C SER A 106 8.25 -40.46 1.86
N GLN A 107 8.53 -41.76 1.94
CA GLN A 107 8.60 -42.50 3.20
C GLN A 107 10.00 -42.42 3.82
N LYS A 108 10.98 -41.84 3.13
CA LYS A 108 12.31 -41.58 3.69
C LYS A 108 12.30 -40.26 4.45
N ASP A 109 12.84 -40.28 5.66
CA ASP A 109 13.01 -39.06 6.45
C ASP A 109 14.14 -38.19 5.90
N LEU A 110 13.91 -36.88 5.88
CA LEU A 110 14.97 -35.89 5.91
C LEU A 110 15.69 -36.01 7.26
N THR A 111 17.02 -35.98 7.22
CA THR A 111 17.89 -35.97 8.39
C THR A 111 18.78 -34.72 8.35
N PRO A 112 19.43 -34.32 9.46
CA PRO A 112 20.32 -33.16 9.48
C PRO A 112 21.42 -33.17 8.40
N GLU A 113 21.81 -34.35 7.92
CA GLU A 113 22.75 -34.54 6.81
C GLU A 113 22.22 -34.03 5.48
N ASN A 114 20.89 -33.92 5.29
CA ASN A 114 20.26 -33.33 4.11
C ASN A 114 20.31 -31.80 4.10
N LEU A 115 20.74 -31.14 5.19
CA LEU A 115 20.52 -29.72 5.39
C LEU A 115 21.80 -28.87 5.38
N PHE A 116 21.68 -27.71 4.75
CA PHE A 116 22.52 -26.54 4.93
C PHE A 116 21.69 -25.41 5.53
N VAL A 117 22.25 -24.66 6.49
CA VAL A 117 21.63 -23.45 7.06
C VAL A 117 22.54 -22.26 6.81
N GLY A 118 21.94 -21.15 6.37
CA GLY A 118 22.66 -19.95 5.95
C GLY A 118 22.00 -18.64 6.39
N VAL A 119 22.74 -17.55 6.25
CA VAL A 119 22.34 -16.17 6.55
C VAL A 119 21.28 -15.70 5.55
N GLY A 120 20.02 -16.07 5.81
CA GLY A 120 18.95 -16.02 4.82
C GLY A 120 19.13 -17.09 3.73
N SER A 121 18.14 -17.20 2.83
CA SER A 121 18.28 -18.06 1.64
C SER A 121 19.32 -17.51 0.65
N ASP A 122 19.68 -16.22 0.75
CA ASP A 122 20.67 -15.58 -0.11
C ASP A 122 22.08 -16.20 0.05
N GLU A 123 22.47 -16.63 1.26
CA GLU A 123 23.75 -17.35 1.44
C GLU A 123 23.73 -18.72 0.73
N ALA A 124 22.58 -19.40 0.70
CA ALA A 124 22.45 -20.66 -0.04
C ALA A 124 22.58 -20.42 -1.56
N ILE A 125 21.99 -19.35 -2.09
CA ILE A 125 22.13 -18.96 -3.50
C ILE A 125 23.62 -18.77 -3.85
N ASP A 126 24.35 -17.98 -3.06
CA ASP A 126 25.78 -17.71 -3.30
C ASP A 126 26.63 -18.98 -3.15
N ALA A 127 26.40 -19.79 -2.11
CA ALA A 127 27.14 -21.02 -1.85
C ALA A 127 26.96 -22.06 -2.96
N LEU A 128 25.74 -22.20 -3.50
CA LEU A 128 25.45 -23.10 -4.61
C LEU A 128 26.19 -22.69 -5.89
N LEU A 129 26.20 -21.40 -6.23
CA LEU A 129 26.94 -20.87 -7.38
C LEU A 129 28.44 -21.19 -7.26
N ARG A 130 29.04 -20.90 -6.10
CA ARG A 130 30.46 -21.20 -5.83
C ARG A 130 30.79 -22.69 -5.87
N CYS A 131 29.83 -23.55 -5.54
CA CYS A 131 30.02 -24.98 -5.50
C CYS A 131 29.99 -25.62 -6.90
N PHE A 132 29.11 -25.13 -7.78
CA PHE A 132 28.79 -25.82 -9.04
C PHE A 132 29.20 -25.08 -10.31
N CYS A 133 29.52 -23.77 -10.22
CA CYS A 133 29.88 -22.97 -11.38
C CYS A 133 31.33 -22.49 -11.30
N VAL A 134 32.12 -22.80 -12.31
CA VAL A 134 33.45 -22.21 -12.53
C VAL A 134 33.28 -20.77 -13.06
N PRO A 135 33.81 -19.76 -12.35
CA PRO A 135 33.78 -18.36 -12.80
C PRO A 135 34.32 -18.17 -14.22
N GLY A 136 33.63 -17.35 -15.02
CA GLY A 136 33.98 -17.02 -16.41
C GLY A 136 33.76 -18.14 -17.42
N LYS A 137 33.18 -19.28 -17.01
CA LYS A 137 32.97 -20.45 -17.85
C LYS A 137 31.55 -20.99 -17.77
N ASP A 138 31.13 -21.38 -16.58
CA ASP A 138 29.83 -22.04 -16.38
C ASP A 138 28.70 -21.01 -16.26
N LYS A 139 27.48 -21.49 -16.49
CA LYS A 139 26.27 -20.66 -16.53
C LYS A 139 25.19 -21.22 -15.62
N ILE A 140 24.23 -20.37 -15.27
CA ILE A 140 22.95 -20.79 -14.70
C ILE A 140 21.80 -20.51 -15.66
N LEU A 141 20.72 -21.27 -15.54
CA LEU A 141 19.45 -21.00 -16.19
C LEU A 141 18.47 -20.41 -15.17
N THR A 142 17.78 -19.33 -15.55
CA THR A 142 16.71 -18.73 -14.75
C THR A 142 15.43 -18.59 -15.57
N CYS A 143 14.28 -18.54 -14.89
CA CYS A 143 12.97 -18.43 -15.53
C CYS A 143 12.30 -17.08 -15.22
N PRO A 144 12.61 -15.98 -15.95
CA PRO A 144 12.04 -14.67 -15.67
C PRO A 144 10.54 -14.58 -16.05
N PRO A 145 9.75 -13.72 -15.36
CA PRO A 145 10.14 -12.88 -14.24
C PRO A 145 10.32 -13.69 -12.95
N THR A 146 11.42 -13.44 -12.23
CA THR A 146 11.77 -14.19 -11.02
C THR A 146 12.58 -13.32 -10.05
N TYR A 147 13.05 -13.90 -8.95
CA TYR A 147 13.77 -13.20 -7.90
C TYR A 147 15.12 -12.67 -8.40
N GLY A 148 15.38 -11.38 -8.19
CA GLY A 148 16.55 -10.69 -8.75
C GLY A 148 17.90 -11.14 -8.18
N MET A 149 17.92 -11.71 -6.97
CA MET A 149 19.18 -12.10 -6.31
C MET A 149 19.92 -13.22 -7.04
N TYR A 150 19.23 -14.07 -7.82
CA TYR A 150 19.94 -15.05 -8.66
C TYR A 150 20.88 -14.36 -9.65
N GLY A 151 20.41 -13.26 -10.26
CA GLY A 151 21.21 -12.51 -11.22
C GLY A 151 22.32 -11.69 -10.57
N VAL A 152 22.03 -11.06 -9.42
CA VAL A 152 23.04 -10.31 -8.65
C VAL A 152 24.15 -11.26 -8.18
N SER A 153 23.81 -12.40 -7.59
CA SER A 153 24.80 -13.36 -7.10
C SER A 153 25.58 -14.01 -8.25
N ALA A 154 24.96 -14.31 -9.39
CA ALA A 154 25.66 -14.78 -10.58
C ALA A 154 26.68 -13.75 -11.07
N GLN A 155 26.32 -12.47 -11.15
CA GLN A 155 27.24 -11.39 -11.54
C GLN A 155 28.41 -11.25 -10.55
N VAL A 156 28.16 -11.35 -9.24
CA VAL A 156 29.22 -11.33 -8.21
C VAL A 156 30.20 -12.49 -8.38
N ASN A 157 29.70 -13.68 -8.73
CA ASN A 157 30.50 -14.88 -8.92
C ASN A 157 31.10 -15.01 -10.33
N ASP A 158 30.88 -14.03 -11.23
CA ASP A 158 31.32 -14.08 -12.62
C ASP A 158 30.72 -15.29 -13.36
N VAL A 159 29.43 -15.53 -13.16
CA VAL A 159 28.65 -16.62 -13.75
C VAL A 159 27.60 -16.03 -14.69
N ASP A 160 27.56 -16.56 -15.92
CA ASP A 160 26.63 -16.10 -16.95
C ASP A 160 25.22 -16.67 -16.75
N ILE A 161 24.21 -15.99 -17.31
CA ILE A 161 22.79 -16.35 -17.13
C ILE A 161 22.14 -16.62 -18.48
N VAL A 162 21.65 -17.84 -18.64
CA VAL A 162 20.71 -18.24 -19.69
C VAL A 162 19.29 -18.04 -19.18
N LYS A 163 18.39 -17.53 -20.02
CA LYS A 163 17.02 -17.20 -19.63
C LYS A 163 16.02 -17.99 -20.48
N VAL A 164 15.17 -18.77 -19.82
CA VAL A 164 13.97 -19.37 -20.44
C VAL A 164 12.76 -18.80 -19.69
N PRO A 165 12.11 -17.75 -20.22
CA PRO A 165 11.00 -17.10 -19.53
C PRO A 165 9.89 -18.05 -19.08
N LEU A 166 9.19 -17.68 -18.01
CA LEU A 166 7.90 -18.27 -17.67
C LEU A 166 6.87 -17.95 -18.77
N ASP A 167 5.84 -18.79 -18.87
CA ASP A 167 4.75 -18.58 -19.82
C ASP A 167 3.81 -17.48 -19.31
N VAL A 168 4.01 -16.26 -19.81
CA VAL A 168 3.27 -15.05 -19.40
C VAL A 168 1.77 -15.13 -19.72
N GLU A 169 1.39 -15.92 -20.73
CA GLU A 169 -0.01 -16.09 -21.12
C GLU A 169 -0.70 -17.20 -20.33
N ASN A 170 0.08 -18.09 -19.70
CA ASN A 170 -0.41 -19.22 -18.92
C ASN A 170 -0.07 -19.08 -17.43
N GLY A 171 -0.34 -17.90 -16.86
CA GLY A 171 -0.21 -17.64 -15.43
C GLY A 171 1.22 -17.72 -14.89
N PHE A 172 2.24 -17.49 -15.73
CA PHE A 172 3.66 -17.61 -15.38
C PHE A 172 4.04 -19.03 -14.95
N GLN A 173 3.57 -20.03 -15.68
CA GLN A 173 3.97 -21.42 -15.49
C GLN A 173 5.32 -21.72 -16.16
N LEU A 174 5.95 -22.81 -15.74
CA LEU A 174 7.21 -23.27 -16.30
C LEU A 174 7.01 -23.80 -17.72
N GLN A 175 8.04 -23.69 -18.55
CA GLN A 175 8.07 -24.22 -19.92
C GLN A 175 9.11 -25.35 -20.01
N PRO A 176 8.83 -26.55 -19.45
CA PRO A 176 9.84 -27.59 -19.25
C PRO A 176 10.44 -28.07 -20.57
N GLU A 177 9.68 -28.15 -21.66
CA GLU A 177 10.18 -28.56 -22.97
C GLU A 177 11.26 -27.58 -23.50
N LYS A 178 11.05 -26.27 -23.34
CA LYS A 178 12.04 -25.24 -23.72
C LYS A 178 13.28 -25.27 -22.82
N ILE A 179 13.09 -25.55 -21.53
CA ILE A 179 14.21 -25.71 -20.58
C ILE A 179 15.05 -26.92 -20.99
N ILE A 180 14.43 -28.07 -21.24
CA ILE A 180 15.11 -29.31 -21.64
C ILE A 180 15.88 -29.11 -22.95
N GLU A 181 15.26 -28.47 -23.95
CA GLU A 181 15.94 -28.13 -25.21
C GLU A 181 17.18 -27.24 -24.97
N THR A 182 17.03 -26.20 -24.13
CA THR A 182 18.13 -25.28 -23.81
C THR A 182 19.28 -25.98 -23.08
N LEU A 183 18.97 -26.84 -22.10
CA LEU A 183 19.96 -27.61 -21.34
C LEU A 183 20.66 -28.67 -22.20
N SER A 184 19.95 -29.25 -23.16
CA SER A 184 20.54 -30.18 -24.14
C SER A 184 21.49 -29.49 -25.12
N ALA A 185 21.27 -28.21 -25.41
CA ALA A 185 22.07 -27.43 -26.35
C ALA A 185 23.33 -26.78 -25.74
N ASP A 186 23.40 -26.65 -24.41
CA ASP A 186 24.50 -25.96 -23.72
C ASP A 186 24.90 -26.68 -22.42
N ASP A 187 25.98 -27.46 -22.50
CA ASP A 187 26.53 -28.23 -21.37
C ASP A 187 27.26 -27.38 -20.32
N SER A 188 27.50 -26.09 -20.62
CA SER A 188 28.07 -25.13 -19.66
C SER A 188 27.04 -24.65 -18.62
N ILE A 189 25.75 -24.90 -18.85
CA ILE A 189 24.72 -24.65 -17.85
C ILE A 189 24.82 -25.70 -16.75
N LYS A 190 25.17 -25.32 -15.53
CA LYS A 190 25.33 -26.25 -14.39
C LYS A 190 24.15 -26.26 -13.43
N MET A 191 23.29 -25.25 -13.50
CA MET A 191 22.21 -25.07 -12.55
C MET A 191 20.97 -24.46 -13.18
N VAL A 192 19.80 -24.80 -12.65
CA VAL A 192 18.50 -24.21 -13.03
C VAL A 192 17.82 -23.69 -11.76
N TYR A 193 17.49 -22.40 -11.71
CA TYR A 193 16.69 -21.80 -10.63
C TYR A 193 15.22 -21.69 -11.02
N ILE A 194 14.36 -22.24 -10.16
CA ILE A 194 12.89 -22.19 -10.25
C ILE A 194 12.37 -21.63 -8.93
N CYS A 195 11.59 -20.55 -8.96
CA CYS A 195 10.98 -19.98 -7.75
C CYS A 195 9.50 -20.40 -7.70
N SER A 196 9.09 -21.11 -6.65
CA SER A 196 7.75 -21.69 -6.53
C SER A 196 7.34 -21.76 -5.06
N PRO A 197 6.35 -20.97 -4.60
CA PRO A 197 5.63 -19.93 -5.32
C PRO A 197 6.55 -18.79 -5.81
N GLY A 198 6.33 -18.30 -7.03
CA GLY A 198 7.23 -17.37 -7.71
C GLY A 198 7.21 -15.96 -7.12
N ASN A 199 8.33 -15.24 -7.22
CA ASN A 199 8.43 -13.81 -6.91
C ASN A 199 8.89 -13.06 -8.17
N PRO A 200 8.05 -12.21 -8.79
CA PRO A 200 6.90 -11.51 -8.20
C PRO A 200 5.53 -12.13 -8.51
N THR A 201 5.46 -13.31 -9.13
CA THR A 201 4.24 -13.83 -9.75
C THR A 201 3.26 -14.49 -8.77
N ALA A 202 3.70 -14.79 -7.54
CA ALA A 202 2.96 -15.54 -6.52
C ALA A 202 2.46 -16.93 -6.96
N ASN A 203 2.78 -17.37 -8.18
CA ASN A 203 2.26 -18.59 -8.78
C ASN A 203 3.04 -19.82 -8.31
N LEU A 204 2.31 -20.87 -7.92
CA LEU A 204 2.89 -22.19 -7.67
C LEU A 204 3.16 -22.91 -9.00
N ILE A 205 4.42 -23.29 -9.22
CA ILE A 205 4.82 -24.06 -10.40
C ILE A 205 4.34 -25.50 -10.26
N ARG A 206 3.78 -26.06 -11.34
CA ARG A 206 3.33 -27.45 -11.35
C ARG A 206 4.50 -28.41 -11.06
N LYS A 207 4.29 -29.30 -10.09
CA LYS A 207 5.29 -30.33 -9.73
C LYS A 207 5.70 -31.20 -10.92
N SER A 208 4.75 -31.53 -11.79
CA SER A 208 5.01 -32.30 -13.02
C SER A 208 6.01 -31.61 -13.95
N ASP A 209 6.02 -30.27 -13.99
CA ASP A 209 6.92 -29.53 -14.87
C ASP A 209 8.33 -29.49 -14.28
N ILE A 210 8.46 -29.38 -12.96
CA ILE A 210 9.75 -29.50 -12.26
C ILE A 210 10.30 -30.91 -12.40
N GLN A 211 9.44 -31.93 -12.25
CA GLN A 211 9.81 -33.33 -12.44
C GLN A 211 10.37 -33.59 -13.84
N LYS A 212 9.74 -33.06 -14.90
CA LYS A 212 10.28 -33.16 -16.27
C LYS A 212 11.69 -32.61 -16.41
N VAL A 213 12.01 -31.50 -15.73
CA VAL A 213 13.37 -30.92 -15.75
C VAL A 213 14.35 -31.79 -14.96
N LEU A 214 13.93 -32.34 -13.82
CA LEU A 214 14.74 -33.28 -13.02
C LEU A 214 15.03 -34.59 -13.77
N GLU A 215 14.09 -35.06 -14.59
CA GLU A 215 14.16 -36.27 -15.42
C GLU A 215 14.94 -36.09 -16.73
N HIS A 216 15.60 -34.93 -16.92
CA HIS A 216 16.34 -34.65 -18.14
C HIS A 216 17.32 -35.81 -18.46
N PRO A 217 17.31 -36.37 -19.68
CA PRO A 217 17.99 -37.63 -19.97
C PRO A 217 19.53 -37.56 -19.97
N THR A 218 20.11 -36.43 -20.38
CA THR A 218 21.56 -36.29 -20.60
C THR A 218 22.24 -35.14 -19.87
N TRP A 219 21.49 -34.14 -19.40
CA TRP A 219 22.04 -32.99 -18.70
C TRP A 219 22.45 -33.37 -17.29
N ASN A 220 23.65 -32.94 -16.89
CA ASN A 220 24.22 -33.22 -15.57
C ASN A 220 24.43 -31.91 -14.81
N GLY A 221 23.39 -31.48 -14.11
CA GLY A 221 23.40 -30.27 -13.29
C GLY A 221 22.36 -30.30 -12.17
N VAL A 222 22.30 -29.21 -11.42
CA VAL A 222 21.49 -29.08 -10.20
C VAL A 222 20.22 -28.28 -10.47
N VAL A 223 19.07 -28.80 -10.05
CA VAL A 223 17.80 -28.07 -10.07
C VAL A 223 17.57 -27.47 -8.69
N VAL A 224 17.46 -26.15 -8.61
CA VAL A 224 17.22 -25.41 -7.38
C VAL A 224 15.79 -24.87 -7.39
N VAL A 225 14.99 -25.28 -6.42
CA VAL A 225 13.63 -24.80 -6.20
C VAL A 225 13.63 -23.88 -4.98
N ASP A 226 13.38 -22.60 -5.20
CA ASP A 226 13.23 -21.59 -4.15
C ASP A 226 11.78 -21.54 -3.66
N GLU A 227 11.59 -22.02 -2.45
CA GLU A 227 10.33 -22.18 -1.74
C GLU A 227 10.16 -21.14 -0.61
N ALA A 228 10.69 -19.91 -0.78
CA ALA A 228 10.59 -18.86 0.23
C ALA A 228 9.16 -18.54 0.73
N TYR A 229 8.13 -18.83 -0.08
CA TYR A 229 6.72 -18.57 0.21
C TYR A 229 5.89 -19.83 0.41
N ILE A 230 6.50 -21.02 0.44
CA ILE A 230 5.79 -22.31 0.40
C ILE A 230 4.84 -22.52 1.57
N ASP A 231 5.09 -21.88 2.72
CA ASP A 231 4.22 -21.99 3.90
C ASP A 231 2.85 -21.34 3.71
N PHE A 232 2.67 -20.51 2.67
CA PHE A 232 1.37 -19.95 2.24
C PHE A 232 0.64 -20.81 1.20
N ALA A 233 1.33 -21.79 0.60
CA ALA A 233 0.76 -22.70 -0.39
C ALA A 233 -0.06 -23.82 0.29
N PRO A 234 -0.93 -24.53 -0.45
CA PRO A 234 -1.66 -25.69 0.08
C PRO A 234 -0.72 -26.75 0.68
N GLU A 235 -1.19 -27.46 1.69
CA GLU A 235 -0.43 -28.57 2.29
C GLU A 235 -0.04 -29.61 1.24
N GLY A 236 1.19 -30.13 1.35
CA GLY A 236 1.75 -31.02 0.33
C GLY A 236 2.25 -30.32 -0.92
N SER A 237 2.42 -28.99 -0.93
CA SER A 237 3.02 -28.28 -2.08
C SER A 237 4.55 -28.34 -2.11
N SER A 238 5.22 -28.40 -0.96
CA SER A 238 6.68 -28.40 -0.88
C SER A 238 7.31 -29.62 -1.55
N LEU A 239 8.50 -29.44 -2.13
CA LEU A 239 9.34 -30.49 -2.70
C LEU A 239 10.48 -30.89 -1.77
N ALA A 240 10.54 -30.39 -0.52
CA ALA A 240 11.66 -30.68 0.39
C ALA A 240 11.92 -32.19 0.55
N GLU A 241 10.87 -33.02 0.64
CA GLU A 241 10.99 -34.49 0.74
C GLU A 241 11.56 -35.14 -0.53
N TRP A 242 11.41 -34.52 -1.70
CA TRP A 242 11.86 -35.09 -2.98
C TRP A 242 13.37 -35.23 -3.05
N VAL A 243 14.13 -34.48 -2.25
CA VAL A 243 15.61 -34.54 -2.25
C VAL A 243 16.16 -35.91 -1.81
N ASN A 244 15.32 -36.75 -1.17
CA ASN A 244 15.65 -38.12 -0.81
C ASN A 244 15.60 -39.09 -2.01
N ASP A 245 14.96 -38.67 -3.10
CA ASP A 245 14.75 -39.45 -4.32
C ASP A 245 15.43 -38.80 -5.53
N TRP A 246 15.65 -37.48 -5.50
CA TRP A 246 16.31 -36.69 -6.55
C TRP A 246 17.65 -36.12 -6.06
N PRO A 247 18.79 -36.77 -6.34
CA PRO A 247 20.08 -36.39 -5.76
C PRO A 247 20.61 -35.03 -6.23
N ASN A 248 20.12 -34.53 -7.37
CA ASN A 248 20.44 -33.24 -7.97
C ASN A 248 19.41 -32.14 -7.67
N LEU A 249 18.47 -32.37 -6.76
CA LEU A 249 17.52 -31.37 -6.31
C LEU A 249 18.03 -30.63 -5.06
N VAL A 250 17.85 -29.32 -5.06
CA VAL A 250 18.01 -28.46 -3.88
C VAL A 250 16.72 -27.67 -3.69
N VAL A 251 16.17 -27.68 -2.48
CA VAL A 251 14.98 -26.91 -2.12
C VAL A 251 15.34 -25.89 -1.04
N MET A 252 15.15 -24.61 -1.31
CA MET A 252 15.51 -23.53 -0.39
C MET A 252 14.27 -22.97 0.31
N GLN A 253 14.34 -22.72 1.62
CA GLN A 253 13.26 -22.11 2.40
C GLN A 253 13.83 -21.06 3.38
N THR A 254 12.95 -20.29 4.03
CA THR A 254 13.37 -19.23 4.96
C THR A 254 12.35 -19.02 6.08
N LEU A 255 12.84 -18.53 7.23
CA LEU A 255 11.97 -18.01 8.30
C LEU A 255 11.60 -16.53 8.09
N SER A 256 12.01 -15.91 6.99
CA SER A 256 11.80 -14.47 6.76
C SER A 256 10.35 -14.09 6.46
N LYS A 257 9.57 -15.03 5.93
CA LYS A 257 8.24 -14.76 5.34
C LYS A 257 7.14 -15.18 6.30
N ALA A 258 6.55 -16.37 6.16
CA ALA A 258 5.45 -16.82 7.03
C ALA A 258 5.78 -16.73 8.52
N PHE A 259 7.00 -17.11 8.91
CA PHE A 259 7.47 -17.04 10.29
C PHE A 259 7.73 -15.62 10.82
N GLY A 260 7.76 -14.59 9.97
CA GLY A 260 7.95 -13.20 10.39
C GLY A 260 9.30 -12.89 11.04
N LEU A 261 10.33 -13.69 10.74
CA LEU A 261 11.67 -13.56 11.32
C LEU A 261 12.69 -13.06 10.29
N ALA A 262 12.29 -12.12 9.42
CA ALA A 262 13.19 -11.55 8.42
C ALA A 262 14.47 -10.97 9.04
N GLY A 263 14.36 -10.38 10.24
CA GLY A 263 15.47 -9.74 10.95
C GLY A 263 16.53 -10.69 11.51
N ILE A 264 16.23 -11.98 11.75
CA ILE A 264 17.23 -12.91 12.30
C ILE A 264 18.18 -13.46 11.23
N ARG A 265 17.84 -13.24 9.95
CA ARG A 265 18.61 -13.67 8.78
C ARG A 265 18.87 -15.18 8.77
N LEU A 266 17.82 -16.01 8.68
CA LEU A 266 17.97 -17.47 8.56
C LEU A 266 17.27 -18.04 7.31
N GLY A 267 18.01 -18.85 6.57
CA GLY A 267 17.53 -19.71 5.48
C GLY A 267 18.03 -21.14 5.65
N VAL A 268 17.37 -22.05 4.94
CA VAL A 268 17.69 -23.48 4.93
C VAL A 268 17.65 -23.98 3.49
N ALA A 269 18.55 -24.90 3.14
CA ALA A 269 18.49 -25.67 1.91
C ALA A 269 18.40 -27.16 2.26
N PHE A 270 17.35 -27.83 1.77
CA PHE A 270 17.19 -29.28 1.78
C PHE A 270 17.78 -29.83 0.48
N THR A 271 18.58 -30.87 0.56
CA THR A 271 19.19 -31.50 -0.62
C THR A 271 19.70 -32.91 -0.27
N SER A 272 20.33 -33.59 -1.23
CA SER A 272 21.00 -34.85 -0.97
C SER A 272 22.18 -34.66 0.01
N PRO A 273 22.50 -35.67 0.85
CA PRO A 273 23.63 -35.55 1.79
C PRO A 273 24.97 -35.21 1.11
N ALA A 274 25.14 -35.58 -0.15
CA ALA A 274 26.33 -35.25 -0.93
C ALA A 274 26.44 -33.74 -1.20
N ILE A 275 25.37 -33.10 -1.69
CA ILE A 275 25.36 -31.64 -1.94
C ILE A 275 25.42 -30.89 -0.61
N ALA A 276 24.65 -31.32 0.40
CA ALA A 276 24.68 -30.69 1.72
C ALA A 276 26.09 -30.70 2.33
N ARG A 277 26.84 -31.80 2.18
CA ARG A 277 28.23 -31.87 2.62
C ARG A 277 29.09 -30.82 1.95
N LEU A 278 29.00 -30.64 0.63
CA LEU A 278 29.76 -29.61 -0.08
C LEU A 278 29.45 -28.21 0.44
N LEU A 279 28.16 -27.88 0.62
CA LEU A 279 27.74 -26.59 1.16
C LEU A 279 28.25 -26.36 2.60
N ASN A 280 28.16 -27.38 3.46
CA ASN A 280 28.66 -27.30 4.83
C ASN A 280 30.21 -27.27 4.90
N SER A 281 30.93 -27.74 3.88
CA SER A 281 32.37 -27.58 3.76
C SER A 281 32.80 -26.20 3.25
N LEU A 282 31.95 -25.54 2.44
CA LEU A 282 32.22 -24.23 1.85
C LEU A 282 31.93 -23.07 2.82
N LYS A 283 30.89 -23.20 3.64
CA LYS A 283 30.40 -22.11 4.51
C LYS A 283 31.45 -21.64 5.51
N ALA A 284 31.30 -20.40 5.99
CA ALA A 284 32.07 -19.95 7.14
C ALA A 284 31.79 -20.85 8.37
N PRO A 285 32.80 -21.19 9.20
CA PRO A 285 32.64 -22.13 10.31
C PRO A 285 31.44 -21.78 11.22
N TYR A 286 31.31 -20.49 11.57
CA TYR A 286 30.29 -19.97 12.49
C TYR A 286 29.35 -18.98 11.81
N ASN A 287 28.78 -19.35 10.65
CA ASN A 287 27.94 -18.46 9.85
C ASN A 287 26.60 -18.07 10.52
N ILE A 288 26.00 -18.97 11.31
CA ILE A 288 24.77 -18.69 12.06
C ILE A 288 25.11 -18.28 13.49
N SER A 289 24.65 -17.10 13.91
CA SER A 289 24.87 -16.58 15.27
C SER A 289 24.05 -17.35 16.32
N SER A 290 24.54 -17.43 17.57
CA SER A 290 23.80 -18.07 18.68
C SER A 290 22.40 -17.46 18.88
N PRO A 291 22.20 -16.13 18.85
CA PRO A 291 20.86 -15.53 18.92
C PRO A 291 19.95 -15.95 17.76
N THR A 292 20.45 -15.98 16.52
CA THR A 292 19.68 -16.44 15.36
C THR A 292 19.24 -17.89 15.53
N SER A 293 20.15 -18.77 15.96
CA SER A 293 19.86 -20.18 16.18
C SER A 293 18.81 -20.38 17.28
N ALA A 294 18.97 -19.72 18.43
CA ALA A 294 18.02 -19.81 19.55
C ALA A 294 16.61 -19.32 19.17
N LEU A 295 16.50 -18.19 18.46
CA LEU A 295 15.22 -17.67 18.00
C LEU A 295 14.55 -18.59 16.98
N ALA A 296 15.33 -19.18 16.07
CA ALA A 296 14.81 -20.11 15.08
C ALA A 296 14.33 -21.43 15.71
N MET A 297 15.09 -22.00 16.64
CA MET A 297 14.68 -23.20 17.38
C MET A 297 13.39 -22.95 18.16
N ALA A 298 13.27 -21.78 18.82
CA ALA A 298 12.03 -21.40 19.48
C ALA A 298 10.87 -21.27 18.49
N ALA A 299 11.07 -20.62 17.33
CA ALA A 299 10.03 -20.44 16.32
C ALA A 299 9.50 -21.77 15.76
N LEU A 300 10.37 -22.79 15.69
CA LEU A 300 10.04 -24.14 15.25
C LEU A 300 9.42 -25.01 16.35
N SER A 301 9.31 -24.52 17.59
CA SER A 301 8.61 -25.23 18.66
C SER A 301 7.10 -25.32 18.39
N PRO A 302 6.38 -26.35 18.89
CA PRO A 302 4.95 -26.51 18.64
C PRO A 302 4.08 -25.28 18.98
N ASN A 303 4.37 -24.61 20.10
CA ASN A 303 3.60 -23.44 20.55
C ASN A 303 3.79 -22.23 19.62
N ASN A 304 5.03 -21.95 19.21
CA ASN A 304 5.33 -20.82 18.34
C ASN A 304 4.92 -21.10 16.87
N MET A 305 4.98 -22.36 16.45
CA MET A 305 4.39 -22.80 15.19
C MET A 305 2.88 -22.55 15.13
N ALA A 306 2.15 -22.66 16.24
CA ALA A 306 0.73 -22.30 16.29
C ALA A 306 0.51 -20.79 16.10
N VAL A 307 1.37 -19.95 16.66
CA VAL A 307 1.35 -18.49 16.44
C VAL A 307 1.60 -18.16 14.97
N MET A 308 2.63 -18.76 14.36
CA MET A 308 2.94 -18.60 12.94
C MET A 308 1.74 -18.99 12.06
N LYS A 309 1.12 -20.15 12.32
CA LYS A 309 -0.07 -20.61 11.57
C LYS A 309 -1.25 -19.64 11.69
N LYS A 310 -1.50 -19.09 12.88
CA LYS A 310 -2.52 -18.05 13.11
C LYS A 310 -2.23 -16.80 12.28
N TYR A 311 -1.01 -16.28 12.31
CA TYR A 311 -0.65 -15.10 11.52
C TYR A 311 -0.76 -15.36 10.01
N ARG A 312 -0.34 -16.53 9.55
CA ARG A 312 -0.54 -16.98 8.17
C ARG A 312 -2.02 -16.96 7.77
N GLU A 313 -2.91 -17.48 8.63
CA GLU A 313 -4.36 -17.48 8.35
C GLU A 313 -4.93 -16.06 8.28
N GLN A 314 -4.46 -15.14 9.12
CA GLN A 314 -4.86 -13.73 9.07
C GLN A 314 -4.38 -13.04 7.79
N ILE A 315 -3.14 -13.32 7.36
CA ILE A 315 -2.61 -12.85 6.06
C ILE A 315 -3.48 -13.39 4.92
N ILE A 316 -3.80 -14.69 4.92
CA ILE A 316 -4.66 -15.29 3.89
C ILE A 316 -6.03 -14.60 3.87
N ALA A 317 -6.65 -14.34 5.03
CA ALA A 317 -7.92 -13.63 5.09
C ALA A 317 -7.84 -12.21 4.49
N GLN A 318 -6.77 -11.46 4.74
CA GLN A 318 -6.56 -10.14 4.13
C GLN A 318 -6.23 -10.23 2.63
N ARG A 319 -5.55 -11.29 2.18
CA ARG A 319 -5.34 -11.57 0.75
C ARG A 319 -6.67 -11.76 0.04
N GLU A 320 -7.57 -12.57 0.60
CA GLU A 320 -8.93 -12.77 0.07
C GLU A 320 -9.71 -11.45 0.03
N ARG A 321 -9.57 -10.61 1.05
CA ARG A 321 -10.18 -9.27 1.07
C ARG A 321 -9.63 -8.38 -0.06
N LEU A 322 -8.32 -8.38 -0.29
CA LEU A 322 -7.71 -7.62 -1.40
C LEU A 322 -8.21 -8.09 -2.76
N LEU A 323 -8.32 -9.41 -2.96
CA LEU A 323 -8.86 -10.01 -4.19
C LEU A 323 -10.31 -9.57 -4.44
N GLN A 324 -11.10 -9.37 -3.38
CA GLN A 324 -12.49 -8.91 -3.48
C GLN A 324 -12.62 -7.38 -3.65
N GLU A 325 -11.79 -6.59 -2.97
CA GLU A 325 -11.95 -5.12 -2.89
C GLU A 325 -11.20 -4.36 -3.99
N LEU A 326 -10.01 -4.80 -4.40
CA LEU A 326 -9.21 -4.10 -5.42
C LEU A 326 -9.94 -3.99 -6.76
N PRO A 327 -10.62 -5.04 -7.30
CA PRO A 327 -11.37 -4.92 -8.55
C PRO A 327 -12.48 -3.85 -8.52
N LYS A 328 -12.90 -3.40 -7.34
CA LYS A 328 -13.92 -2.33 -7.15
C LYS A 328 -13.32 -0.92 -7.26
N ILE A 329 -12.02 -0.77 -7.49
CA ILE A 329 -11.34 0.51 -7.64
C ILE A 329 -11.13 0.79 -9.14
N PRO A 330 -11.69 1.89 -9.69
CA PRO A 330 -11.44 2.28 -11.08
C PRO A 330 -9.94 2.46 -11.33
N GLY A 331 -9.42 1.82 -12.38
CA GLY A 331 -7.99 1.80 -12.68
C GLY A 331 -7.25 0.54 -12.22
N ILE A 332 -7.92 -0.39 -11.54
CA ILE A 332 -7.37 -1.72 -11.25
C ILE A 332 -7.67 -2.69 -12.41
N GLY A 333 -6.64 -3.43 -12.82
CA GLY A 333 -6.70 -4.46 -13.85
C GLY A 333 -6.73 -5.87 -13.27
N ARG A 334 -6.11 -6.81 -13.98
CA ARG A 334 -6.10 -8.23 -13.58
C ARG A 334 -5.09 -8.45 -12.45
N PHE A 335 -5.37 -9.46 -11.65
CA PHE A 335 -4.31 -10.13 -10.89
C PHE A 335 -3.55 -11.05 -11.83
N LEU A 336 -2.23 -11.02 -11.75
CA LEU A 336 -1.32 -11.80 -12.57
C LEU A 336 -0.69 -12.92 -11.73
N GLY A 337 -0.48 -14.09 -12.36
CA GLY A 337 0.12 -15.26 -11.71
C GLY A 337 -0.84 -15.95 -10.74
N GLY A 338 -0.36 -16.26 -9.54
CA GLY A 338 -1.09 -17.02 -8.53
C GLY A 338 -1.34 -16.25 -7.25
N GLN A 339 -1.71 -16.97 -6.19
CA GLN A 339 -2.11 -16.39 -4.91
C GLN A 339 -1.37 -17.03 -3.73
N GLU A 340 -0.53 -18.03 -3.97
CA GLU A 340 0.11 -18.89 -2.98
C GLU A 340 1.30 -18.18 -2.27
N SER A 341 1.15 -16.90 -1.91
CA SER A 341 2.16 -16.12 -1.20
C SER A 341 1.52 -15.10 -0.24
N ASN A 342 2.35 -14.29 0.42
CA ASN A 342 1.92 -13.12 1.20
C ASN A 342 1.92 -11.81 0.42
N PHE A 343 1.80 -11.87 -0.91
CA PHE A 343 1.66 -10.70 -1.76
C PHE A 343 0.80 -11.05 -2.98
N LEU A 344 0.36 -10.01 -3.68
CA LEU A 344 -0.36 -10.12 -4.95
C LEU A 344 0.34 -9.27 -6.01
N LEU A 345 0.29 -9.72 -7.26
CA LEU A 345 0.72 -8.94 -8.43
C LEU A 345 -0.53 -8.43 -9.16
N VAL A 346 -0.68 -7.12 -9.27
CA VAL A 346 -1.89 -6.48 -9.80
C VAL A 346 -1.55 -5.41 -10.84
N GLU A 347 -2.26 -5.42 -11.96
CA GLU A 347 -2.15 -4.41 -13.01
C GLU A 347 -2.85 -3.10 -12.59
N LEU A 348 -2.24 -1.96 -12.90
CA LEU A 348 -2.87 -0.65 -12.95
C LEU A 348 -3.10 -0.25 -14.40
N LEU A 349 -4.30 0.28 -14.67
CA LEU A 349 -4.79 0.59 -16.00
C LEU A 349 -4.73 2.10 -16.29
N ASP A 350 -4.62 2.45 -17.57
CA ASP A 350 -4.72 3.83 -18.08
C ASP A 350 -6.11 4.48 -17.96
N LYS A 351 -7.14 3.65 -17.74
CA LYS A 351 -8.55 4.01 -17.46
C LYS A 351 -9.28 2.78 -16.88
N PRO A 352 -10.52 2.89 -16.41
CA PRO A 352 -11.28 1.81 -15.82
C PRO A 352 -11.49 0.65 -16.79
N ALA A 353 -11.53 -0.56 -16.26
CA ALA A 353 -11.68 -1.78 -17.04
C ALA A 353 -12.97 -1.77 -17.90
N ASN A 354 -14.08 -1.24 -17.38
CA ASN A 354 -15.35 -1.11 -18.09
C ASN A 354 -15.33 -0.09 -19.24
N GLU A 355 -14.29 0.75 -19.32
CA GLU A 355 -14.05 1.71 -20.41
C GLU A 355 -12.98 1.20 -21.40
N GLY A 356 -12.57 -0.08 -21.28
CA GLY A 356 -11.54 -0.70 -22.10
C GLY A 356 -10.12 -0.29 -21.72
N GLY A 357 -9.87 -0.07 -20.42
CA GLY A 357 -8.54 0.24 -19.90
C GLY A 357 -7.51 -0.84 -20.15
N LYS A 358 -6.27 -0.42 -20.36
CA LYS A 358 -5.11 -1.28 -20.62
C LYS A 358 -4.05 -1.07 -19.54
N PRO A 359 -3.27 -2.10 -19.18
CA PRO A 359 -2.16 -1.96 -18.24
C PRO A 359 -1.21 -0.83 -18.67
N SER A 360 -0.77 0.00 -17.72
CA SER A 360 0.05 1.17 -18.02
C SER A 360 1.17 1.33 -17.00
N ASN A 361 2.41 1.19 -17.46
CA ASN A 361 3.60 1.48 -16.66
C ASN A 361 3.63 2.92 -16.15
N GLN A 362 3.10 3.87 -16.92
CA GLN A 362 3.05 5.28 -16.51
C GLN A 362 2.13 5.48 -15.29
N VAL A 363 0.91 4.91 -15.34
CA VAL A 363 -0.02 4.99 -14.20
C VAL A 363 0.52 4.21 -13.00
N ALA A 364 1.07 3.02 -13.24
CA ALA A 364 1.61 2.19 -12.17
C ALA A 364 2.78 2.85 -11.43
N LEU A 365 3.71 3.44 -12.19
CA LEU A 365 4.84 4.18 -11.62
C LEU A 365 4.36 5.42 -10.84
N ALA A 366 3.48 6.21 -11.43
CA ALA A 366 2.93 7.41 -10.78
C ALA A 366 2.13 7.08 -9.51
N ALA A 367 1.38 5.98 -9.52
CA ALA A 367 0.65 5.52 -8.35
C ALA A 367 1.60 5.03 -7.24
N TYR A 368 2.63 4.27 -7.60
CA TYR A 368 3.68 3.85 -6.66
C TYR A 368 4.39 5.05 -6.01
N GLU A 369 4.84 6.02 -6.80
CA GLU A 369 5.50 7.24 -6.31
C GLU A 369 4.55 8.07 -5.43
N ALA A 370 3.32 8.30 -5.88
CA ALA A 370 2.34 9.06 -5.10
C ALA A 370 2.01 8.38 -3.76
N MET A 371 1.74 7.07 -3.77
CA MET A 371 1.44 6.31 -2.56
C MET A 371 2.56 6.40 -1.53
N ALA A 372 3.81 6.25 -1.98
CA ALA A 372 4.97 6.29 -1.09
C ALA A 372 5.28 7.71 -0.60
N GLU A 373 5.36 8.70 -1.50
CA GLU A 373 5.81 10.05 -1.16
C GLU A 373 4.75 10.91 -0.46
N LYS A 374 3.47 10.70 -0.76
CA LYS A 374 2.38 11.60 -0.31
C LYS A 374 1.41 10.95 0.66
N HIS A 375 1.31 9.62 0.64
CA HIS A 375 0.30 8.90 1.42
C HIS A 375 0.91 7.97 2.48
N GLY A 376 2.24 7.82 2.50
CA GLY A 376 2.94 6.99 3.47
C GLY A 376 2.66 5.50 3.31
N VAL A 377 2.36 5.04 2.10
CA VAL A 377 2.07 3.62 1.81
C VAL A 377 3.05 3.13 0.75
N VAL A 378 3.95 2.23 1.15
CA VAL A 378 5.05 1.77 0.29
C VAL A 378 4.70 0.40 -0.28
N VAL A 379 4.65 0.28 -1.61
CA VAL A 379 4.46 -0.98 -2.35
C VAL A 379 5.63 -1.16 -3.33
N ARG A 380 5.63 -2.21 -4.18
CA ARG A 380 6.73 -2.43 -5.14
C ARG A 380 6.26 -2.35 -6.59
N PHE A 381 6.82 -1.41 -7.35
CA PHE A 381 6.63 -1.36 -8.80
C PHE A 381 7.35 -2.51 -9.50
N ARG A 382 6.65 -3.24 -10.40
CA ARG A 382 7.18 -4.37 -11.17
C ARG A 382 7.02 -4.22 -12.69
N GLY A 383 6.60 -3.05 -13.16
CA GLY A 383 6.39 -2.74 -14.59
C GLY A 383 7.57 -2.96 -15.54
N LYS A 384 8.80 -3.08 -15.00
CA LYS A 384 10.02 -3.36 -15.77
C LYS A 384 10.30 -4.86 -15.95
N GLU A 385 9.58 -5.72 -15.25
CA GLU A 385 9.75 -7.17 -15.33
C GLU A 385 8.99 -7.73 -16.54
N LEU A 386 9.53 -8.78 -17.14
CA LEU A 386 8.92 -9.42 -18.30
C LEU A 386 7.50 -9.91 -17.98
N GLY A 387 6.51 -9.51 -18.77
CA GLY A 387 5.11 -9.88 -18.57
C GLY A 387 4.38 -9.13 -17.45
N CYS A 388 5.01 -8.12 -16.83
CA CYS A 388 4.45 -7.39 -15.68
C CYS A 388 4.09 -5.93 -16.01
N GLU A 389 3.70 -5.61 -17.25
CA GLU A 389 3.34 -4.24 -17.63
C GLU A 389 2.22 -3.68 -16.74
N GLY A 390 2.40 -2.46 -16.24
CA GLY A 390 1.46 -1.81 -15.34
C GLY A 390 1.39 -2.44 -13.95
N CYS A 391 2.28 -3.38 -13.58
CA CYS A 391 2.09 -4.11 -12.33
C CYS A 391 2.70 -3.43 -11.10
N LEU A 392 1.94 -3.50 -10.00
CA LEU A 392 2.42 -3.38 -8.64
C LEU A 392 2.41 -4.76 -7.96
N ARG A 393 3.46 -5.05 -7.19
CA ARG A 393 3.45 -6.13 -6.20
C ARG A 393 3.10 -5.51 -4.85
N VAL A 394 2.06 -6.02 -4.22
CA VAL A 394 1.53 -5.53 -2.96
C VAL A 394 1.65 -6.63 -1.92
N THR A 395 2.49 -6.44 -0.91
CA THR A 395 2.53 -7.32 0.26
C THR A 395 1.20 -7.22 1.02
N VAL A 396 0.72 -8.35 1.51
CA VAL A 396 -0.50 -8.42 2.31
C VAL A 396 -0.16 -8.13 3.76
N GLY A 397 -0.60 -6.97 4.24
CA GLY A 397 -0.41 -6.52 5.61
C GLY A 397 -1.53 -6.94 6.56
N THR A 398 -1.60 -6.25 7.69
CA THR A 398 -2.68 -6.33 8.67
C THR A 398 -3.99 -5.73 8.13
N GLU A 399 -5.09 -5.91 8.86
CA GLU A 399 -6.39 -5.33 8.47
C GLU A 399 -6.34 -3.80 8.39
N GLU A 400 -5.63 -3.14 9.30
CA GLU A 400 -5.47 -1.69 9.35
C GLU A 400 -4.66 -1.20 8.14
N GLU A 401 -3.53 -1.84 7.86
CA GLU A 401 -2.67 -1.52 6.72
C GLU A 401 -3.36 -1.77 5.38
N VAL A 402 -4.08 -2.88 5.23
CA VAL A 402 -4.86 -3.18 4.02
C VAL A 402 -6.00 -2.18 3.84
N THR A 403 -6.68 -1.78 4.92
CA THR A 403 -7.71 -0.74 4.88
C THR A 403 -7.12 0.60 4.42
N ARG A 404 -5.98 0.99 4.99
CA ARG A 404 -5.25 2.21 4.63
C ARG A 404 -4.82 2.17 3.15
N PHE A 405 -4.21 1.07 2.72
CA PHE A 405 -3.79 0.88 1.33
C PHE A 405 -4.96 1.02 0.34
N LEU A 406 -6.09 0.33 0.59
CA LEU A 406 -7.27 0.40 -0.29
C LEU A 406 -7.87 1.81 -0.37
N GLN A 407 -7.88 2.54 0.74
CA GLN A 407 -8.38 3.92 0.79
C GLN A 407 -7.49 4.87 -0.01
N GLU A 408 -6.18 4.83 0.25
CA GLU A 408 -5.23 5.75 -0.39
C GLU A 408 -5.04 5.43 -1.87
N LEU A 409 -5.03 4.14 -2.26
CA LEU A 409 -4.97 3.76 -3.67
C LEU A 409 -6.17 4.27 -4.46
N ARG A 410 -7.37 4.27 -3.85
CA ARG A 410 -8.57 4.87 -4.45
C ARG A 410 -8.31 6.35 -4.76
N VAL A 411 -7.89 7.11 -3.74
CA VAL A 411 -7.63 8.55 -3.86
C VAL A 411 -6.60 8.82 -4.96
N VAL A 412 -5.48 8.11 -4.94
CA VAL A 412 -4.40 8.25 -5.93
C VAL A 412 -4.90 7.95 -7.34
N LEU A 413 -5.54 6.80 -7.57
CA LEU A 413 -5.99 6.42 -8.90
C LEU A 413 -7.08 7.34 -9.44
N GLY A 414 -8.03 7.79 -8.62
CA GLY A 414 -9.01 8.76 -9.12
C GLY A 414 -8.41 10.15 -9.32
N GLY A 415 -7.34 10.53 -8.62
CA GLY A 415 -6.58 11.74 -8.96
C GLY A 415 -5.87 11.62 -10.31
N LEU A 416 -5.16 10.50 -10.53
CA LEU A 416 -4.42 10.24 -11.77
C LEU A 416 -5.32 10.08 -12.99
N LEU A 417 -6.45 9.41 -12.83
CA LEU A 417 -7.37 9.11 -13.92
C LEU A 417 -8.55 10.09 -14.02
N GLY A 418 -8.59 11.11 -13.16
CA GLY A 418 -9.63 12.15 -13.18
C GLY A 418 -11.00 11.74 -12.60
N TYR A 419 -11.11 10.57 -11.95
CA TYR A 419 -12.34 10.12 -11.27
C TYR A 419 -12.59 10.77 -9.90
N PHE A 420 -11.53 11.28 -9.25
CA PHE A 420 -11.58 12.13 -8.05
C PHE A 420 -11.19 13.57 -8.39
N ASN A 421 -11.86 14.15 -9.38
CA ASN A 421 -12.34 15.51 -9.13
C ASN A 421 -13.54 15.36 -8.17
N ASN A 422 -13.68 16.25 -7.19
CA ASN A 422 -14.78 16.30 -6.19
C ASN A 422 -16.21 16.48 -6.78
N ILE A 423 -16.44 15.98 -7.99
CA ILE A 423 -17.45 16.34 -8.96
C ILE A 423 -18.35 15.15 -9.32
N GLN A 424 -17.90 13.88 -9.29
CA GLN A 424 -18.83 12.75 -9.57
C GLN A 424 -19.95 12.61 -8.52
N PHE A 425 -19.70 13.00 -7.26
CA PHE A 425 -20.70 13.00 -6.20
C PHE A 425 -21.72 14.16 -6.33
N ALA A 426 -21.30 15.31 -6.87
CA ALA A 426 -22.17 16.45 -7.18
C ALA A 426 -22.95 16.26 -8.50
N LEU A 427 -22.36 15.54 -9.48
CA LEU A 427 -22.98 15.21 -10.76
C LEU A 427 -24.16 14.24 -10.64
N ALA A 428 -24.16 13.36 -9.63
CA ALA A 428 -25.33 12.51 -9.32
C ALA A 428 -26.55 13.35 -8.88
N LEU A 429 -26.34 14.51 -8.25
CA LEU A 429 -27.40 15.44 -7.85
C LEU A 429 -27.93 16.29 -9.03
N ILE A 430 -27.04 16.79 -9.90
CA ILE A 430 -27.42 17.64 -11.04
C ILE A 430 -28.15 16.85 -12.13
N ARG A 431 -27.82 15.56 -12.31
CA ARG A 431 -28.48 14.67 -13.28
C ARG A 431 -29.91 14.24 -12.89
N SER A 432 -30.40 14.59 -11.71
CA SER A 432 -31.77 14.28 -11.25
C SER A 432 -32.88 15.17 -11.84
N GLY A 433 -32.52 16.18 -12.64
CA GLY A 433 -33.41 16.74 -13.66
C GLY A 433 -34.68 17.42 -13.16
N ARG A 434 -34.59 18.43 -12.28
CA ARG A 434 -35.62 19.48 -12.15
C ARG A 434 -35.01 20.85 -11.79
N HIS A 435 -35.21 21.79 -12.72
CA HIS A 435 -35.08 23.25 -12.65
C HIS A 435 -33.70 23.93 -12.79
N ILE A 436 -33.59 24.61 -13.93
CA ILE A 436 -32.68 25.70 -14.27
C ILE A 436 -33.07 26.92 -13.43
N GLY A 437 -32.14 27.52 -12.67
CA GLY A 437 -32.40 28.81 -12.03
C GLY A 437 -31.16 29.44 -11.37
N LYS A 438 -31.27 30.75 -11.10
CA LYS A 438 -30.18 31.66 -10.69
C LYS A 438 -29.65 31.36 -9.29
N VAL A 439 -28.34 31.53 -9.08
CA VAL A 439 -27.69 31.25 -7.79
C VAL A 439 -26.99 32.50 -7.24
N VAL A 440 -27.22 32.82 -5.98
CA VAL A 440 -26.51 33.89 -5.27
C VAL A 440 -25.25 33.32 -4.64
N ILE A 441 -24.10 33.96 -4.86
CA ILE A 441 -22.86 33.69 -4.14
C ILE A 441 -22.61 34.89 -3.24
N SER A 442 -22.65 34.68 -1.92
CA SER A 442 -22.36 35.76 -0.97
C SER A 442 -20.94 35.61 -0.43
N ASP A 443 -20.10 36.63 -0.64
CA ASP A 443 -18.77 36.75 -0.05
C ASP A 443 -18.65 38.15 0.61
N GLY A 444 -17.93 38.21 1.72
CA GLY A 444 -17.62 39.47 2.41
C GLY A 444 -16.59 40.32 1.66
N GLU A 445 -15.86 39.75 0.70
CA GLU A 445 -14.88 40.43 -0.16
C GLU A 445 -15.10 40.10 -1.65
N SER A 446 -14.54 40.92 -2.55
CA SER A 446 -14.69 40.77 -4.02
C SER A 446 -14.36 39.35 -4.52
N PRO A 447 -14.84 38.90 -5.70
CA PRO A 447 -14.69 37.54 -6.24
C PRO A 447 -13.22 37.15 -6.48
N ARG A 448 -12.51 36.85 -5.40
CA ARG A 448 -11.13 36.39 -5.34
C ARG A 448 -11.12 35.01 -4.66
N GLY A 449 -10.23 34.12 -5.09
CA GLY A 449 -10.07 32.81 -4.46
C GLY A 449 -11.23 31.83 -4.71
N LEU A 450 -11.52 30.98 -3.72
CA LEU A 450 -12.39 29.80 -3.81
C LEU A 450 -13.81 30.12 -4.37
N CYS A 451 -14.36 31.28 -4.01
CA CYS A 451 -15.69 31.74 -4.42
C CYS A 451 -15.76 32.08 -5.92
N GLY A 452 -14.70 32.71 -6.45
CA GLY A 452 -14.60 33.01 -7.88
C GLY A 452 -14.49 31.73 -8.72
N SER A 453 -13.66 30.78 -8.26
CA SER A 453 -13.53 29.46 -8.90
C SER A 453 -14.86 28.70 -8.94
N GLN A 454 -15.64 28.75 -7.85
CA GLN A 454 -16.98 28.15 -7.78
C GLN A 454 -17.96 28.80 -8.75
N ALA A 455 -17.96 30.13 -8.85
CA ALA A 455 -18.79 30.85 -9.80
C ALA A 455 -18.46 30.48 -11.27
N ILE A 456 -17.17 30.24 -11.61
CA ILE A 456 -16.74 29.97 -13.00
C ILE A 456 -17.26 28.60 -13.39
N HIS A 457 -17.13 27.67 -12.45
CA HIS A 457 -17.61 26.32 -12.59
C HIS A 457 -19.13 26.28 -12.77
N MET A 458 -19.88 27.05 -11.99
CA MET A 458 -21.34 27.12 -12.12
C MET A 458 -21.79 27.72 -13.46
N ALA A 459 -21.11 28.77 -13.92
CA ALA A 459 -21.35 29.37 -15.24
C ALA A 459 -21.10 28.36 -16.37
N TRP A 460 -19.99 27.62 -16.32
CA TRP A 460 -19.66 26.57 -17.30
C TRP A 460 -20.71 25.45 -17.33
N HIS A 461 -21.33 25.13 -16.19
CA HIS A 461 -22.32 24.07 -16.08
C HIS A 461 -23.78 24.53 -16.18
N GLY A 462 -24.02 25.71 -16.76
CA GLY A 462 -25.35 26.13 -17.22
C GLY A 462 -26.09 27.08 -16.29
N ALA A 463 -25.46 27.61 -15.24
CA ALA A 463 -26.01 28.75 -14.53
C ALA A 463 -26.08 29.95 -15.48
N ARG A 464 -27.27 30.54 -15.66
CA ARG A 464 -27.50 31.65 -16.59
C ARG A 464 -27.39 33.03 -15.95
N GLN A 465 -27.53 33.12 -14.63
CA GLN A 465 -27.18 34.33 -13.89
C GLN A 465 -26.71 34.01 -12.47
N ILE A 466 -25.69 34.73 -12.03
CA ILE A 466 -25.11 34.68 -10.68
C ILE A 466 -25.13 36.08 -10.08
N ILE A 467 -25.64 36.21 -8.84
CA ILE A 467 -25.54 37.47 -8.09
C ILE A 467 -24.38 37.35 -7.09
N VAL A 468 -23.40 38.23 -7.19
CA VAL A 468 -22.26 38.29 -6.27
C VAL A 468 -22.47 39.45 -5.30
N CYS A 469 -22.66 39.13 -4.02
CA CYS A 469 -22.69 40.15 -2.98
C CYS A 469 -21.27 40.48 -2.54
N SER A 470 -20.93 41.77 -2.45
CA SER A 470 -19.61 42.20 -2.00
C SER A 470 -19.65 43.63 -1.44
N ARG A 471 -18.96 43.89 -0.33
CA ARG A 471 -18.85 45.25 0.25
C ARG A 471 -18.06 46.21 -0.66
N SER A 472 -17.01 45.70 -1.30
CA SER A 472 -16.17 46.46 -2.22
C SER A 472 -16.83 46.68 -3.59
N GLY A 473 -17.85 45.89 -3.93
CA GLY A 473 -18.39 45.82 -5.29
C GLY A 473 -17.47 45.06 -6.24
N LEU A 474 -17.76 45.11 -7.54
CA LEU A 474 -17.09 44.32 -8.58
C LEU A 474 -16.20 45.15 -9.52
N SER A 475 -15.89 46.40 -9.18
CA SER A 475 -15.23 47.34 -10.09
C SER A 475 -13.71 47.18 -10.19
N ASP A 476 -13.09 46.33 -9.35
CA ASP A 476 -11.64 46.11 -9.39
C ASP A 476 -11.22 45.22 -10.57
N GLU A 477 -9.97 45.36 -11.01
CA GLU A 477 -9.43 44.72 -12.21
C GLU A 477 -9.49 43.17 -12.14
N ALA A 478 -9.27 42.59 -10.95
CA ALA A 478 -9.36 41.15 -10.74
C ALA A 478 -10.81 40.64 -10.84
N SER A 479 -11.76 41.37 -10.26
CA SER A 479 -13.19 41.10 -10.44
C SER A 479 -13.63 41.18 -11.89
N GLN A 480 -13.20 42.22 -12.62
CA GLN A 480 -13.53 42.40 -14.04
C GLN A 480 -12.95 41.30 -14.93
N LYS A 481 -11.71 40.85 -14.66
CA LYS A 481 -11.10 39.72 -15.36
C LYS A 481 -11.85 38.41 -15.12
N THR A 482 -12.34 38.21 -13.90
CA THR A 482 -13.13 37.02 -13.55
C THR A 482 -14.54 37.10 -14.15
N ILE A 483 -15.13 38.31 -14.22
CA ILE A 483 -16.40 38.57 -14.91
C ILE A 483 -16.34 38.22 -16.40
N ALA A 484 -15.26 38.61 -17.08
CA ALA A 484 -15.05 38.27 -18.48
C ALA A 484 -15.04 36.75 -18.72
N ASN A 485 -14.49 35.96 -17.79
CA ASN A 485 -14.50 34.50 -17.88
C ASN A 485 -15.91 33.91 -17.73
N TYR A 486 -16.79 34.49 -16.90
CA TYR A 486 -18.16 34.00 -16.74
C TYR A 486 -19.03 34.27 -17.97
N SER A 487 -18.91 35.47 -18.54
CA SER A 487 -19.67 35.88 -19.73
C SER A 487 -19.34 35.01 -20.94
N ALA A 488 -18.10 34.49 -21.04
CA ALA A 488 -17.70 33.54 -22.08
C ALA A 488 -18.51 32.22 -22.05
N TYR A 489 -19.10 31.87 -20.89
CA TYR A 489 -19.96 30.69 -20.73
C TYR A 489 -21.46 31.02 -20.81
N GLY A 490 -21.83 32.26 -21.20
CA GLY A 490 -23.22 32.67 -21.33
C GLY A 490 -23.96 32.77 -19.98
N CYS A 491 -23.24 33.20 -18.94
CA CYS A 491 -23.74 33.49 -17.60
C CYS A 491 -23.64 34.98 -17.30
N ASP A 492 -24.76 35.61 -16.91
CA ASP A 492 -24.78 37.00 -16.46
C ASP A 492 -24.35 37.12 -15.00
N ILE A 493 -23.44 38.04 -14.69
CA ILE A 493 -23.08 38.32 -13.29
C ILE A 493 -23.63 39.68 -12.89
N VAL A 494 -24.35 39.71 -11.76
CA VAL A 494 -24.86 40.94 -11.16
C VAL A 494 -24.13 41.18 -9.85
N GLY A 495 -23.44 42.32 -9.74
CA GLY A 495 -22.83 42.75 -8.49
C GLY A 495 -23.85 43.41 -7.57
N ALA A 496 -24.06 42.86 -6.38
CA ALA A 496 -24.83 43.48 -5.32
C ALA A 496 -23.87 44.10 -4.30
N LYS A 497 -23.66 45.42 -4.39
CA LYS A 497 -22.76 46.11 -3.46
C LYS A 497 -23.47 46.34 -2.12
N GLY A 498 -23.00 45.68 -1.07
CA GLY A 498 -23.53 45.81 0.28
C GLY A 498 -23.01 44.76 1.24
N ASP A 499 -23.38 44.88 2.51
CA ASP A 499 -22.96 43.97 3.57
C ASP A 499 -23.97 42.84 3.71
N VAL A 500 -23.50 41.59 3.62
CA VAL A 500 -24.32 40.39 3.81
C VAL A 500 -24.79 40.22 5.26
N ALA A 501 -24.26 41.00 6.21
CA ALA A 501 -24.80 41.12 7.56
C ALA A 501 -25.96 42.13 7.68
N ASP A 502 -26.19 42.98 6.68
CA ASP A 502 -27.32 43.93 6.66
C ASP A 502 -28.59 43.26 6.09
N MET A 503 -29.54 43.04 6.99
CA MET A 503 -30.83 42.42 6.68
C MET A 503 -31.71 43.27 5.75
N ALA A 504 -31.61 44.61 5.82
CA ALA A 504 -32.38 45.49 4.94
C ALA A 504 -31.84 45.40 3.51
N PHE A 505 -30.51 45.38 3.36
CA PHE A 505 -29.82 45.14 2.09
C PHE A 505 -30.19 43.78 1.49
N LEU A 506 -30.06 42.68 2.24
CA LEU A 506 -30.39 41.34 1.75
C LEU A 506 -31.87 41.21 1.35
N ARG A 507 -32.79 41.75 2.16
CA ARG A 507 -34.24 41.76 1.85
C ARG A 507 -34.53 42.50 0.55
N LYS A 508 -33.88 43.65 0.33
CA LYS A 508 -34.03 44.43 -0.88
C LYS A 508 -33.50 43.65 -2.10
N MET A 509 -32.28 43.11 -2.01
CA MET A 509 -31.65 42.34 -3.09
C MET A 509 -32.47 41.11 -3.48
N PHE A 510 -32.96 40.34 -2.51
CA PHE A 510 -33.80 39.17 -2.78
C PHE A 510 -35.14 39.52 -3.41
N ARG A 511 -35.74 40.66 -3.03
CA ARG A 511 -37.01 41.13 -3.60
C ARG A 511 -36.86 41.65 -5.04
N GLU A 512 -35.73 42.29 -5.34
CA GLU A 512 -35.46 42.92 -6.63
C GLU A 512 -34.83 41.95 -7.66
N ALA A 513 -34.44 40.74 -7.24
CA ALA A 513 -33.89 39.72 -8.13
C ALA A 513 -34.97 39.13 -9.07
N ALA A 514 -34.76 39.25 -10.39
CA ALA A 514 -35.67 38.72 -11.41
C ALA A 514 -34.92 37.91 -12.49
N PRO A 515 -35.34 36.67 -12.84
CA PRO A 515 -36.35 35.84 -12.17
C PRO A 515 -35.90 35.39 -10.78
N ALA A 516 -36.82 34.73 -10.08
CA ALA A 516 -36.64 34.23 -8.73
C ALA A 516 -35.38 33.36 -8.56
N LEU A 517 -34.77 33.47 -7.38
CA LEU A 517 -33.56 32.74 -7.01
C LEU A 517 -33.85 31.24 -6.84
N ALA A 518 -32.99 30.40 -7.40
CA ALA A 518 -33.07 28.95 -7.25
C ALA A 518 -32.17 28.41 -6.14
N GLY A 519 -31.20 29.20 -5.66
CA GLY A 519 -30.34 28.81 -4.56
C GLY A 519 -29.43 29.92 -4.07
N VAL A 520 -28.90 29.75 -2.85
CA VAL A 520 -27.88 30.61 -2.24
C VAL A 520 -26.70 29.73 -1.82
N VAL A 521 -25.50 30.09 -2.27
CA VAL A 521 -24.23 29.46 -1.93
C VAL A 521 -23.41 30.46 -1.15
N GLN A 522 -22.92 30.05 0.02
CA GLN A 522 -22.10 30.92 0.86
C GLN A 522 -20.65 30.49 0.78
N GLY A 523 -19.85 31.28 0.06
CA GLY A 523 -18.41 31.11 -0.03
C GLY A 523 -17.75 32.03 1.01
N ALA A 524 -16.98 31.45 1.92
CA ALA A 524 -16.30 32.11 3.04
C ALA A 524 -17.17 32.53 4.24
N MET A 525 -16.79 32.02 5.42
CA MET A 525 -17.17 32.56 6.72
C MET A 525 -16.07 33.52 7.19
N ILE A 526 -15.86 34.63 6.48
CA ILE A 526 -15.12 35.74 7.09
C ILE A 526 -16.09 36.41 8.04
N PHE A 527 -15.89 36.16 9.32
CA PHE A 527 -16.55 36.92 10.35
C PHE A 527 -15.89 38.31 10.36
N ARG A 528 -16.54 39.29 9.71
CA ARG A 528 -16.30 40.73 9.93
C ARG A 528 -14.83 41.22 9.87
N ASP A 529 -14.01 40.67 8.97
CA ASP A 529 -12.57 40.98 8.77
C ASP A 529 -11.74 40.97 10.06
N ARG A 530 -12.15 40.18 11.05
CA ARG A 530 -11.41 39.98 12.29
C ARG A 530 -11.11 38.48 12.49
N PRO A 531 -9.98 38.13 13.10
CA PRO A 531 -9.76 36.77 13.57
C PRO A 531 -10.87 36.35 14.54
N TYR A 532 -11.35 35.10 14.43
CA TYR A 532 -12.42 34.56 15.28
C TYR A 532 -12.09 34.71 16.78
N GLU A 533 -10.80 34.61 17.10
CA GLU A 533 -10.23 34.66 18.45
C GLU A 533 -10.45 36.01 19.16
N VAL A 534 -10.78 37.07 18.43
CA VAL A 534 -10.96 38.43 18.97
C VAL A 534 -12.39 38.95 18.83
N MET A 535 -13.35 38.10 18.50
CA MET A 535 -14.76 38.47 18.43
C MET A 535 -15.45 38.38 19.78
N THR A 536 -16.28 39.37 20.04
CA THR A 536 -17.30 39.27 21.08
C THR A 536 -18.42 38.30 20.65
N LEU A 537 -19.11 37.74 21.64
CA LEU A 537 -20.24 36.82 21.41
C LEU A 537 -21.34 37.46 20.55
N ASP A 538 -21.61 38.75 20.76
CA ASP A 538 -22.59 39.52 19.98
C ASP A 538 -22.13 39.74 18.53
N GLU A 539 -20.84 39.94 18.27
CA GLU A 539 -20.31 40.06 16.90
C GLU A 539 -20.39 38.74 16.15
N TYR A 540 -20.08 37.63 16.81
CA TYR A 540 -20.24 36.28 16.28
C TYR A 540 -21.72 35.98 15.94
N HIS A 541 -22.63 36.27 16.88
CA HIS A 541 -24.06 36.08 16.66
C HIS A 541 -24.60 37.00 15.58
N THR A 542 -24.19 38.27 15.52
CA THR A 542 -24.63 39.22 14.47
C THR A 542 -24.21 38.74 13.07
N ALA A 543 -22.96 38.27 12.93
CA ALA A 543 -22.42 37.76 11.67
C ALA A 543 -23.15 36.50 11.18
N LEU A 544 -23.56 35.61 12.10
CA LEU A 544 -24.33 34.40 11.79
C LEU A 544 -25.82 34.67 11.59
N TYR A 545 -26.41 35.51 12.44
CA TYR A 545 -27.85 35.75 12.48
C TYR A 545 -28.37 36.35 11.18
N GLY A 546 -27.66 37.32 10.59
CA GLY A 546 -28.03 37.89 9.28
C GLY A 546 -27.98 36.85 8.15
N LYS A 547 -26.93 36.03 8.13
CA LYS A 547 -26.70 35.01 7.09
C LYS A 547 -27.72 33.88 7.13
N PHE A 548 -28.14 33.45 8.33
CA PHE A 548 -29.10 32.37 8.49
C PHE A 548 -30.56 32.84 8.44
N ASN A 549 -30.92 33.98 9.05
CA ASN A 549 -32.32 34.44 9.05
C ASN A 549 -32.75 35.05 7.71
N ALA A 550 -31.87 35.71 6.95
CA ALA A 550 -32.24 36.25 5.65
C ALA A 550 -32.72 35.17 4.67
N ILE A 551 -32.14 33.97 4.77
CA ILE A 551 -32.48 32.80 3.96
C ILE A 551 -33.79 32.17 4.41
N SER A 552 -34.01 31.98 5.72
CA SER A 552 -35.23 31.31 6.22
C SER A 552 -36.51 32.10 6.01
N THR A 553 -36.47 33.42 6.23
CA THR A 553 -37.70 34.23 6.21
C THR A 553 -38.14 34.58 4.79
N ASN A 554 -37.20 34.77 3.84
CA ASN A 554 -37.51 35.28 2.50
C ASN A 554 -37.46 34.23 1.37
N VAL A 555 -36.65 33.18 1.49
CA VAL A 555 -36.55 32.13 0.45
C VAL A 555 -37.55 30.99 0.71
N TYR A 556 -37.79 30.66 1.98
CA TYR A 556 -38.60 29.50 2.38
C TYR A 556 -39.85 29.85 3.20
N GLY A 557 -40.08 31.13 3.52
CA GLY A 557 -41.30 31.60 4.21
C GLY A 557 -41.45 31.14 5.67
N LEU A 558 -40.35 30.81 6.37
CA LEU A 558 -40.39 30.26 7.73
C LEU A 558 -40.16 31.38 8.77
N PRO A 559 -41.12 31.68 9.68
CA PRO A 559 -41.07 32.87 10.53
C PRO A 559 -40.05 32.81 11.68
N TYR A 560 -39.58 31.62 12.08
CA TYR A 560 -38.62 31.46 13.18
C TYR A 560 -37.70 30.26 12.93
N MET A 561 -36.39 30.49 12.82
CA MET A 561 -35.36 29.46 13.01
C MET A 561 -34.68 29.67 14.36
N ARG A 562 -34.60 28.60 15.17
CA ARG A 562 -33.63 28.49 16.26
C ARG A 562 -32.53 27.52 15.82
N VAL A 563 -31.29 27.98 15.79
CA VAL A 563 -30.11 27.11 15.68
C VAL A 563 -29.66 26.80 17.11
N THR A 564 -29.82 25.57 17.54
CA THR A 564 -29.22 25.09 18.79
C THR A 564 -27.81 24.62 18.48
N GLN A 565 -26.80 25.36 18.95
CA GLN A 565 -25.41 24.94 18.86
C GLN A 565 -25.20 23.71 19.76
N GLN A 566 -24.69 22.63 19.20
CA GLN A 566 -24.25 21.48 19.99
C GLN A 566 -22.90 21.86 20.63
N ILE A 567 -22.90 22.06 21.95
CA ILE A 567 -21.74 22.55 22.71
C ILE A 567 -20.75 21.42 23.05
N SER A 568 -21.16 20.17 22.84
CA SER A 568 -20.31 18.99 23.02
C SER A 568 -19.45 18.76 21.77
N PRO A 569 -18.13 18.52 21.92
CA PRO A 569 -17.29 18.09 20.81
C PRO A 569 -17.89 16.83 20.17
N ILE A 570 -17.99 16.80 18.83
CA ILE A 570 -18.44 15.61 18.11
C ILE A 570 -17.47 14.43 18.35
N ASN A 571 -16.19 14.74 18.67
CA ASN A 571 -15.18 13.81 19.17
C ASN A 571 -14.11 14.58 19.98
N PRO A 572 -13.56 14.03 21.10
CA PRO A 572 -12.48 14.63 21.88
C PRO A 572 -11.17 14.97 21.12
N SER A 573 -10.99 14.50 19.88
CA SER A 573 -9.81 14.77 19.03
C SER A 573 -10.00 15.92 18.02
N SER A 574 -11.16 16.60 18.01
CA SER A 574 -11.45 17.64 17.03
C SER A 574 -11.10 19.05 17.52
N SER A 575 -10.08 19.68 16.91
CA SER A 575 -9.87 21.14 16.98
C SER A 575 -10.81 21.86 15.99
N ALA A 576 -11.10 23.13 16.27
CA ALA A 576 -12.14 23.94 15.62
C ALA A 576 -12.11 23.85 14.07
N GLN A 577 -13.22 23.41 13.48
CA GLN A 577 -13.41 23.32 12.03
C GLN A 577 -14.07 24.60 11.48
N LEU A 578 -13.56 25.09 10.35
CA LEU A 578 -14.17 26.15 9.57
C LEU A 578 -15.54 25.68 9.06
N VAL A 579 -16.62 26.39 9.46
CA VAL A 579 -17.99 26.08 9.05
C VAL A 579 -18.28 26.69 7.68
N THR A 580 -18.60 25.88 6.67
CA THR A 580 -19.23 26.38 5.42
C THR A 580 -20.66 25.82 5.35
N GLY A 581 -21.63 26.62 4.92
CA GLY A 581 -23.04 26.21 4.90
C GLY A 581 -23.61 26.20 3.48
N LEU A 582 -24.22 25.08 3.08
CA LEU A 582 -25.14 25.02 1.94
C LEU A 582 -26.53 24.76 2.51
N GLY A 583 -27.49 25.64 2.24
CA GLY A 583 -28.87 25.48 2.71
C GLY A 583 -29.78 24.93 1.61
N PHE A 584 -30.11 23.63 1.65
CA PHE A 584 -31.14 23.05 0.77
C PHE A 584 -32.02 22.04 1.53
N PRO A 585 -33.34 21.97 1.26
CA PRO A 585 -34.19 20.90 1.77
C PRO A 585 -33.82 19.55 1.12
N LEU A 586 -33.61 18.51 1.93
CA LEU A 586 -33.43 17.13 1.46
C LEU A 586 -34.71 16.30 1.68
N PRO A 587 -35.11 15.43 0.71
CA PRO A 587 -36.17 14.44 0.92
C PRO A 587 -35.86 13.48 2.07
N ASP A 588 -36.89 12.94 2.72
CA ASP A 588 -36.70 12.10 3.92
C ASP A 588 -35.95 10.79 3.68
N ASN A 589 -35.91 10.34 2.42
CA ASN A 589 -35.23 9.14 1.95
C ASN A 589 -33.86 9.44 1.30
N SER A 590 -33.32 10.65 1.43
CA SER A 590 -32.01 10.98 0.87
C SER A 590 -30.87 10.21 1.54
N ASP A 591 -30.03 9.55 0.75
CA ASP A 591 -28.84 8.83 1.24
C ASP A 591 -27.85 9.74 2.00
N LEU A 592 -27.88 11.05 1.68
CA LEU A 592 -27.12 12.09 2.39
C LEU A 592 -27.49 12.22 3.86
N ILE A 593 -28.69 11.80 4.28
CA ILE A 593 -29.10 11.80 5.69
C ILE A 593 -28.25 10.81 6.51
N ARG A 594 -27.78 9.72 5.90
CA ARG A 594 -27.14 8.58 6.58
C ARG A 594 -25.60 8.60 6.51
N GLU A 595 -25.02 9.54 5.77
CA GLU A 595 -23.60 9.58 5.46
C GLU A 595 -22.77 10.29 6.56
N ALA A 596 -21.84 9.54 7.17
CA ALA A 596 -21.13 9.91 8.42
C ALA A 596 -20.13 11.07 8.30
N ARG A 597 -19.69 11.40 7.08
CA ARG A 597 -18.79 12.54 6.79
C ARG A 597 -19.47 13.90 6.92
N PHE A 598 -20.78 13.92 7.16
CA PHE A 598 -21.59 15.13 7.17
C PHE A 598 -22.33 15.24 8.52
N GLY A 599 -22.02 16.25 9.32
CA GLY A 599 -22.68 16.53 10.60
C GLY A 599 -24.02 17.27 10.47
N PHE A 600 -24.90 17.12 11.46
CA PHE A 600 -26.09 17.94 11.62
C PHE A 600 -25.78 19.14 12.52
N PHE A 601 -25.99 20.36 12.03
CA PHE A 601 -25.86 21.58 12.85
C PHE A 601 -27.16 21.96 13.57
N GLY A 602 -28.27 21.28 13.27
CA GLY A 602 -29.56 21.50 13.93
C GLY A 602 -30.73 20.80 13.22
N ARG A 603 -31.89 20.80 13.86
CA ARG A 603 -33.18 20.33 13.30
C ARG A 603 -34.13 21.52 13.21
N ILE A 604 -34.78 21.71 12.06
CA ILE A 604 -35.81 22.74 11.90
C ILE A 604 -37.13 22.16 12.41
N THR A 605 -37.67 22.71 13.49
CA THR A 605 -39.06 22.50 13.91
C THR A 605 -39.82 23.79 13.70
N ALA A 606 -40.34 23.96 12.48
CA ALA A 606 -41.49 24.84 12.27
C ALA A 606 -42.74 23.98 12.44
N GLY A 607 -43.82 24.54 12.97
CA GLY A 607 -45.12 23.87 13.08
C GLY A 607 -45.71 23.60 11.70
N MET A 608 -45.19 22.58 11.01
CA MET A 608 -45.67 21.80 9.88
C MET A 608 -44.48 20.90 9.46
N SER A 609 -44.73 19.59 9.36
CA SER A 609 -43.72 18.54 9.20
C SER A 609 -42.79 18.71 7.99
N GLY A 610 -41.48 18.57 8.20
CA GLY A 610 -40.60 17.86 7.24
C GLY A 610 -39.58 18.65 6.41
N VAL A 611 -38.83 19.62 6.98
CA VAL A 611 -37.66 20.19 6.28
C VAL A 611 -36.38 19.99 7.08
N ARG A 612 -35.39 19.30 6.51
CA ARG A 612 -34.05 19.12 7.07
C ARG A 612 -33.03 19.87 6.21
N VAL A 613 -32.21 20.70 6.85
CA VAL A 613 -31.10 21.44 6.21
C VAL A 613 -29.78 20.89 6.76
N LYS A 614 -28.81 20.60 5.87
CA LYS A 614 -27.50 20.05 6.24
C LYS A 614 -26.38 21.02 5.89
N VAL A 615 -25.55 21.38 6.86
CA VAL A 615 -24.40 22.29 6.71
C VAL A 615 -23.16 21.47 6.32
N VAL A 616 -22.37 21.95 5.36
CA VAL A 616 -21.23 21.22 4.78
C VAL A 616 -19.92 21.72 5.38
N LEU A 617 -19.36 21.00 6.34
CA LEU A 617 -18.02 21.28 6.87
C LEU A 617 -16.97 20.77 5.87
N ALA A 618 -16.29 21.66 5.15
CA ALA A 618 -15.16 21.30 4.31
C ALA A 618 -13.84 21.50 5.08
N ARG A 619 -12.96 20.50 5.05
CA ARG A 619 -11.61 20.57 5.64
C ARG A 619 -10.73 21.43 4.74
N GLY A 620 -10.42 22.66 5.15
CA GLY A 620 -9.41 23.52 4.53
C GLY A 620 -8.12 23.52 5.36
N CYS A 621 -6.98 23.41 4.70
CA CYS A 621 -5.63 23.47 5.30
C CYS A 621 -5.48 24.68 6.24
N LEU A 622 -5.25 24.43 7.52
CA LEU A 622 -4.65 25.38 8.45
C LEU A 622 -3.34 24.77 8.97
N ASP A 623 -2.32 25.63 9.02
CA ASP A 623 -0.93 25.35 9.40
C ASP A 623 -0.87 24.67 10.79
N PRO A 624 0.00 23.65 11.04
CA PRO A 624 0.00 22.86 12.28
C PRO A 624 0.35 23.64 13.57
N GLY A 625 0.61 24.94 13.49
CA GLY A 625 1.12 25.77 14.59
C GLY A 625 0.09 26.51 15.45
N VAL A 626 -1.21 26.47 15.13
CA VAL A 626 -2.22 27.28 15.84
C VAL A 626 -2.79 26.53 17.05
N LYS A 627 -2.41 26.92 18.27
CA LYS A 627 -3.00 26.41 19.52
C LYS A 627 -4.30 27.14 19.84
N VAL A 628 -5.42 26.40 19.92
CA VAL A 628 -6.73 26.90 20.35
C VAL A 628 -6.90 26.66 21.86
N GLN A 629 -7.15 27.72 22.62
CA GLN A 629 -7.42 27.65 24.07
C GLN A 629 -8.93 27.53 24.30
N ILE A 630 -9.37 26.48 25.01
CA ILE A 630 -10.77 26.23 25.33
C ILE A 630 -11.12 26.95 26.64
N LEU A 631 -11.99 27.97 26.60
CA LEU A 631 -12.64 28.52 27.78
C LEU A 631 -13.94 27.75 28.04
N THR A 632 -13.97 26.99 29.14
CA THR A 632 -15.18 26.32 29.65
C THR A 632 -16.02 27.30 30.47
N TRP A 633 -17.32 27.33 30.24
CA TRP A 633 -18.34 27.85 31.17
C TRP A 633 -19.05 26.68 31.85
#